data_AF-A0A4S9L9Q2-F1
#
_entry.id   AF-A0A4S9L9Q2-F1
#
_cell.length_a   1.000
_cell.length_b   1.000
_cell.length_c   1.000
_cell.angle_alpha   90.00
_cell.angle_beta   90.00
_cell.angle_gamma   90.00
#
_symmetry.space_group_name_H-M   'P 1'
#
loop_
_entity.id
_entity.type
_entity.pdbx_description
1 polymer ?
#
loop_
_entity_poly.entity_id
_entity_poly.type
_entity_poly.pdbx_seq_one_letter_code
_entity_poly.pdbx_strand_id
1 'polypeptide(L)'
;MLSRLLSVLAYLNKARPLLDIESASKVAPEDCFLSEGSYQDGRLALIHTEAQMLRILGYQTHVSLPYAICINYLQALDVFTTSENGQALAKKAFAHLNSALFSPQLLYLTHQPPSLATAAIYLPAKEIGVKLPGEEWWEVFDVDREELGFLVVSLISMEGFIAEETQKWSKTKVPLTLEDVQAWIDKEAQS
;
A
#
# COMPACT_ATOMS: atom_id res chain seq x y z
N MET A 1 11.89 29.82 -19.31
CA MET A 1 11.36 29.41 -17.99
C MET A 1 10.80 27.99 -18.06
N LEU A 2 9.90 27.69 -19.02
CA LEU A 2 9.39 26.34 -19.32
C LEU A 2 10.47 25.29 -19.61
N SER A 3 11.49 25.62 -20.41
CA SER A 3 12.58 24.69 -20.73
C SER A 3 13.32 24.16 -19.49
N ARG A 4 13.54 25.02 -18.48
CA ARG A 4 14.19 24.61 -17.22
C ARG A 4 13.31 23.67 -16.39
N LEU A 5 11.99 23.87 -16.40
CA LEU A 5 11.05 23.00 -15.69
C LEU A 5 10.96 21.62 -16.35
N LEU A 6 10.93 21.56 -17.68
CA LEU A 6 10.93 20.31 -18.43
C LEU A 6 12.21 19.50 -18.19
N SER A 7 13.37 20.15 -18.13
CA SER A 7 14.62 19.49 -17.78
C SER A 7 14.63 18.91 -16.35
N VAL A 8 14.05 19.64 -15.39
CA VAL A 8 13.90 19.13 -14.01
C VAL A 8 12.95 17.92 -13.96
N LEU A 9 11.85 17.96 -14.70
CA LEU A 9 10.93 16.81 -14.79
C LEU A 9 11.59 15.61 -15.46
N ALA A 10 12.38 15.81 -16.51
CA ALA A 10 13.15 14.75 -17.16
C ALA A 10 14.16 14.10 -16.20
N TYR A 11 14.86 14.93 -15.43
CA TYR A 11 15.78 14.48 -14.38
C TYR A 11 15.05 13.65 -13.31
N LEU A 12 13.93 14.17 -12.79
CA LEU A 12 13.15 13.44 -11.78
C LEU A 12 12.60 12.12 -12.32
N ASN A 13 12.17 12.07 -13.59
CA ASN A 13 11.69 10.84 -14.20
C ASN A 13 12.80 9.78 -14.32
N LYS A 14 14.03 10.19 -14.65
CA LYS A 14 15.20 9.29 -14.72
C LYS A 14 15.71 8.87 -13.34
N ALA A 15 15.60 9.73 -12.33
CA ALA A 15 16.00 9.44 -10.96
C ALA A 15 14.96 8.60 -10.18
N ARG A 16 13.69 8.64 -10.59
CA ARG A 16 12.54 7.96 -9.94
C ARG A 16 12.73 6.47 -9.67
N PRO A 17 13.31 5.65 -10.58
CA PRO A 17 13.47 4.23 -10.34
C PRO A 17 14.59 3.89 -9.34
N LEU A 18 15.44 4.85 -8.97
CA LEU A 18 16.65 4.54 -8.21
C LEU A 18 16.59 4.87 -6.72
N LEU A 19 15.72 5.78 -6.24
CA LEU A 19 15.56 6.19 -4.82
C LEU A 19 16.85 6.42 -4.00
N ASP A 20 18.01 6.42 -4.66
CA ASP A 20 19.35 6.53 -4.11
C ASP A 20 20.00 7.78 -4.68
N ILE A 21 20.45 8.64 -3.77
CA ILE A 21 21.03 9.95 -4.08
C ILE A 21 22.35 9.79 -4.85
N GLU A 22 23.13 8.74 -4.57
CA GLU A 22 24.39 8.49 -5.25
C GLU A 22 24.17 8.19 -6.73
N SER A 23 23.12 7.44 -7.03
CA SER A 23 22.83 7.05 -8.39
C SER A 23 22.10 8.14 -9.19
N ALA A 24 21.31 8.98 -8.53
CA ALA A 24 20.74 10.19 -9.12
C ALA A 24 21.83 11.20 -9.55
N SER A 25 22.96 11.25 -8.83
CA SER A 25 24.10 12.12 -9.16
C SER A 25 24.83 11.76 -10.46
N LYS A 26 24.61 10.54 -10.98
CA LYS A 26 25.23 10.05 -12.24
C LYS A 26 24.45 10.43 -13.49
N VAL A 27 23.26 11.03 -13.36
CA VAL A 27 22.44 11.43 -14.51
C VAL A 27 23.01 12.71 -15.13
N ALA A 28 23.53 12.62 -16.35
CA ALA A 28 24.09 13.76 -17.06
C ALA A 28 22.99 14.79 -17.40
N PRO A 29 23.27 16.11 -17.29
CA PRO A 29 22.30 17.15 -17.63
C PRO A 29 21.84 17.11 -19.09
N GLU A 30 22.73 16.75 -20.03
CA GLU A 30 22.39 16.57 -21.45
C GLU A 30 21.37 15.47 -21.73
N ASP A 31 21.28 14.47 -20.85
CA ASP A 31 20.32 13.37 -20.96
C ASP A 31 18.92 13.74 -20.41
N CYS A 32 18.79 14.90 -19.78
CA CYS A 32 17.55 15.36 -19.12
C CYS A 32 16.82 16.39 -19.98
N PHE A 33 16.46 16.01 -21.20
CA PHE A 33 15.64 16.83 -22.08
C PHE A 33 14.27 16.18 -22.28
N LEU A 34 13.21 16.88 -21.84
CA LEU A 34 11.84 16.59 -22.23
C LEU A 34 11.43 17.65 -23.26
N SER A 35 10.97 17.20 -24.43
CA SER A 35 10.41 18.11 -25.42
C SER A 35 9.05 18.64 -24.94
N GLU A 36 8.71 19.88 -25.31
CA GLU A 36 7.38 20.44 -25.01
C GLU A 36 6.26 19.54 -25.60
N GLY A 37 6.45 19.00 -26.80
CA GLY A 37 5.51 18.06 -27.42
C GLY A 37 5.29 16.81 -26.59
N SER A 38 6.37 16.13 -26.19
CA SER A 38 6.29 14.94 -25.34
C SER A 38 5.63 15.22 -23.99
N TYR A 39 5.84 16.41 -23.43
CA TYR A 39 5.16 16.83 -22.21
C TYR A 39 3.65 17.00 -22.42
N GLN A 40 3.25 17.71 -23.48
CA GLN A 40 1.83 17.91 -23.81
C GLN A 40 1.14 16.58 -24.10
N ASP A 41 1.80 15.68 -24.84
CA ASP A 41 1.28 14.34 -25.14
C ASP A 41 1.06 13.53 -23.85
N GLY A 42 2.05 13.51 -22.94
CA GLY A 42 1.93 12.83 -21.64
C GLY A 42 0.84 13.41 -20.75
N ARG A 43 0.68 14.74 -20.76
CA ARG A 43 -0.39 15.42 -20.04
C ARG A 43 -1.78 15.04 -20.59
N LEU A 44 -1.94 15.00 -21.91
CA LEU A 44 -3.19 14.58 -22.54
C LEU A 44 -3.50 13.11 -22.23
N ALA A 45 -2.49 12.22 -22.27
CA ALA A 45 -2.64 10.82 -21.91
C ALA A 45 -3.06 10.64 -20.43
N LEU A 46 -2.52 11.45 -19.52
CA LEU A 46 -2.88 11.43 -18.10
C LEU A 46 -4.34 11.87 -17.88
N ILE A 47 -4.76 12.97 -18.51
CA ILE A 47 -6.15 13.47 -18.44
C ILE A 47 -7.12 12.42 -19.02
N HIS A 48 -6.77 11.80 -20.13
CA HIS A 48 -7.60 10.76 -20.73
C HIS A 48 -7.72 9.52 -19.83
N THR A 49 -6.60 9.06 -19.27
CA THR A 49 -6.57 7.93 -18.34
C THR A 49 -7.38 8.23 -17.07
N GLU A 50 -7.25 9.43 -16.50
CA GLU A 50 -8.03 9.88 -15.34
C GLU A 50 -9.53 9.86 -15.65
N ALA A 51 -9.94 10.39 -16.81
CA ALA A 51 -11.34 10.38 -17.24
C ALA A 51 -11.88 8.96 -17.46
N GLN A 52 -11.04 8.02 -17.89
CA GLN A 52 -11.40 6.60 -17.98
C GLN A 52 -11.56 5.97 -16.60
N MET A 53 -10.62 6.20 -15.68
CA MET A 53 -10.69 5.69 -14.30
C MET A 53 -11.95 6.20 -13.58
N LEU A 54 -12.23 7.50 -13.64
CA LEU A 54 -13.43 8.08 -13.02
C LEU A 54 -14.72 7.46 -13.55
N ARG A 55 -14.78 7.20 -14.87
CA ARG A 55 -15.94 6.55 -15.48
C ARG A 55 -16.12 5.11 -15.02
N ILE A 56 -15.03 4.34 -14.93
CA ILE A 56 -15.06 2.95 -14.44
C ILE A 56 -15.51 2.92 -12.97
N LEU A 57 -15.02 3.86 -12.16
CA LEU A 57 -15.43 4.01 -10.75
C LEU A 57 -16.84 4.58 -10.57
N GLY A 58 -17.55 4.93 -11.66
CA GLY A 58 -18.87 5.57 -11.57
C GLY A 58 -18.83 6.93 -10.85
N TYR A 59 -17.69 7.62 -10.91
CA TYR A 59 -17.40 8.84 -10.17
C TYR A 59 -17.46 8.70 -8.64
N GLN A 60 -17.45 7.47 -8.11
CA GLN A 60 -17.34 7.23 -6.68
C GLN A 60 -15.86 7.24 -6.26
N THR A 61 -15.40 8.38 -5.75
CA THR A 61 -14.03 8.57 -5.27
C THR A 61 -13.93 8.52 -3.74
N HIS A 62 -15.05 8.46 -3.03
CA HIS A 62 -15.07 8.38 -1.58
C HIS A 62 -14.76 6.96 -1.12
N VAL A 63 -13.65 6.81 -0.38
CA VAL A 63 -13.24 5.54 0.23
C VAL A 63 -13.25 5.65 1.75
N SER A 64 -13.85 4.66 2.42
CA SER A 64 -13.81 4.57 3.88
C SER A 64 -12.64 3.67 4.30
N LEU A 65 -11.60 4.28 4.87
CA LEU A 65 -10.41 3.55 5.33
C LEU A 65 -10.49 3.23 6.83
N PRO A 66 -9.94 2.08 7.28
CA PRO A 66 -10.10 1.59 8.66
C PRO A 66 -9.27 2.35 9.70
N TYR A 67 -8.43 3.32 9.32
CA TYR A 67 -7.49 3.99 10.23
C TYR A 67 -8.18 4.81 11.33
N ALA A 68 -9.19 5.61 10.97
CA ALA A 68 -9.93 6.40 11.96
C ALA A 68 -10.71 5.49 12.92
N ILE A 69 -11.32 4.43 12.38
CA ILE A 69 -12.04 3.41 13.16
C ILE A 69 -11.10 2.71 14.13
N CYS A 70 -9.90 2.32 13.67
CA CYS A 70 -8.87 1.70 14.50
C CYS A 70 -8.49 2.56 15.71
N ILE A 71 -8.29 3.87 15.53
CA ILE A 71 -8.02 4.79 16.64
C ILE A 71 -9.21 4.88 17.59
N ASN A 72 -10.42 5.01 17.06
CA ASN A 72 -11.63 5.07 17.89
C ASN A 72 -11.81 3.79 18.71
N TYR A 73 -11.53 2.61 18.14
CA TYR A 73 -11.62 1.33 18.84
C TYR A 73 -10.55 1.20 19.92
N LEU A 74 -9.31 1.60 19.63
CA LEU A 74 -8.25 1.65 20.63
C LEU A 74 -8.58 2.59 21.80
N GLN A 75 -9.26 3.72 21.53
CA GLN A 75 -9.77 4.62 22.56
C GLN A 75 -10.92 4.01 23.35
N ALA A 76 -11.88 3.36 22.67
CA ALA A 76 -13.01 2.70 23.32
C ALA A 76 -12.58 1.54 24.22
N LEU A 77 -11.50 0.84 23.86
CA LEU A 77 -10.87 -0.22 24.66
C LEU A 77 -9.92 0.33 25.74
N ASP A 78 -9.83 1.64 25.91
CA ASP A 78 -9.03 2.34 26.91
C ASP A 78 -7.53 1.96 26.88
N VAL A 79 -7.02 1.62 25.68
CA VAL A 79 -5.66 1.10 25.49
C VAL A 79 -4.60 2.17 25.77
N PHE A 80 -4.90 3.43 25.42
CA PHE A 80 -3.94 4.53 25.56
C PHE A 80 -3.72 5.01 27.00
N THR A 81 -4.64 4.68 27.90
CA THR A 81 -4.60 5.07 29.32
C THR A 81 -4.17 3.89 30.19
N THR A 82 -4.63 2.67 29.87
CA THR A 82 -4.42 1.46 30.67
C THR A 82 -3.10 0.76 30.35
N SER A 83 -2.56 0.92 29.13
CA SER A 83 -1.33 0.25 28.70
C SER A 83 -0.22 1.25 28.39
N GLU A 84 0.94 1.07 29.03
CA GLU A 84 2.18 1.79 28.68
C GLU A 84 2.60 1.56 27.21
N ASN A 85 2.19 0.42 26.64
CA ASN A 85 2.49 0.02 25.27
C ASN A 85 1.39 0.40 24.26
N GLY A 86 0.36 1.16 24.66
CA GLY A 86 -0.78 1.49 23.79
C GLY A 86 -0.38 2.20 22.49
N GLN A 87 0.63 3.08 22.55
CA GLN A 87 1.16 3.73 21.35
C GLN A 87 1.90 2.77 20.41
N ALA A 88 2.62 1.79 20.97
CA ALA A 88 3.31 0.78 20.18
C ALA A 88 2.31 -0.15 19.49
N LEU A 89 1.24 -0.53 20.20
CA LEU A 89 0.12 -1.28 19.65
C LEU A 89 -0.54 -0.55 18.48
N ALA A 90 -0.87 0.73 18.64
CA ALA A 90 -1.48 1.53 17.57
C ALA A 90 -0.59 1.63 16.32
N LYS A 91 0.72 1.87 16.50
CA LYS A 91 1.69 1.90 15.39
C LYS A 91 1.75 0.57 14.65
N LYS A 92 1.76 -0.55 15.38
CA LYS A 92 1.82 -1.87 14.78
C LYS A 92 0.51 -2.24 14.08
N ALA A 93 -0.64 -1.88 14.65
CA ALA A 93 -1.94 -2.03 14.00
C ALA A 93 -2.00 -1.29 12.66
N PHE A 94 -1.51 -0.04 12.61
CA PHE A 94 -1.42 0.73 11.37
C PHE A 94 -0.46 0.10 10.37
N ALA A 95 0.65 -0.48 10.83
CA ALA A 95 1.57 -1.21 9.96
C ALA A 95 0.88 -2.41 9.29
N HIS A 96 0.10 -3.20 10.04
CA HIS A 96 -0.68 -4.31 9.46
C HIS A 96 -1.74 -3.82 8.46
N LEU A 97 -2.46 -2.74 8.77
CA LEU A 97 -3.43 -2.14 7.84
C LEU A 97 -2.76 -1.66 6.53
N ASN A 98 -1.60 -1.02 6.64
CA ASN A 98 -0.84 -0.59 5.46
C ASN A 98 -0.37 -1.77 4.62
N SER A 99 0.13 -2.85 5.25
CA SER A 99 0.51 -4.07 4.55
C SER A 99 -0.69 -4.73 3.86
N ALA A 100 -1.86 -4.72 4.49
CA ALA A 100 -3.08 -5.30 3.95
C ALA A 100 -3.56 -4.66 2.64
N LEU A 101 -3.21 -3.40 2.35
CA LEU A 101 -3.48 -2.76 1.05
C LEU A 101 -2.78 -3.46 -0.11
N PHE A 102 -1.65 -4.12 0.17
CA PHE A 102 -0.86 -4.86 -0.82
C PHE A 102 -1.18 -6.37 -0.81
N SER A 103 -2.16 -6.80 -0.01
CA SER A 103 -2.49 -8.22 0.10
C SER A 103 -3.10 -8.75 -1.19
N PRO A 104 -2.62 -9.88 -1.72
CA PRO A 104 -3.23 -10.53 -2.88
C PRO A 104 -4.66 -11.01 -2.61
N GLN A 105 -5.06 -11.10 -1.33
CA GLN A 105 -6.39 -11.53 -0.91
C GLN A 105 -7.44 -10.40 -0.97
N LEU A 106 -7.04 -9.18 -1.39
CA LEU A 106 -7.92 -8.03 -1.60
C LEU A 106 -8.81 -7.71 -0.38
N LEU A 107 -8.21 -7.70 0.81
CA LEU A 107 -8.93 -7.57 2.10
C LEU A 107 -9.82 -6.32 2.16
N TYR A 108 -9.36 -5.21 1.60
CA TYR A 108 -10.10 -3.94 1.53
C TYR A 108 -11.31 -3.96 0.60
N LEU A 109 -11.41 -4.95 -0.30
CA LEU A 109 -12.56 -5.13 -1.19
C LEU A 109 -13.54 -6.20 -0.69
N THR A 110 -13.07 -7.10 0.18
CA THR A 110 -13.85 -8.26 0.64
C THR A 110 -14.44 -8.05 2.03
N HIS A 111 -13.86 -7.18 2.86
CA HIS A 111 -14.26 -6.98 4.25
C HIS A 111 -14.58 -5.52 4.56
N GLN A 112 -15.44 -5.31 5.56
CA GLN A 112 -15.81 -3.97 5.99
C GLN A 112 -14.68 -3.33 6.83
N PRO A 113 -14.53 -2.00 6.79
CA PRO A 113 -13.51 -1.30 7.58
C PRO A 113 -13.51 -1.60 9.10
N PRO A 114 -14.66 -1.79 9.78
CA PRO A 114 -14.71 -2.25 11.17
C PRO A 114 -13.98 -3.57 11.40
N SER A 115 -14.26 -4.60 10.60
CA SER A 115 -13.64 -5.93 10.72
C SER A 115 -12.12 -5.87 10.54
N LEU A 116 -11.65 -5.09 9.55
CA LEU A 116 -10.23 -4.87 9.30
C LEU A 116 -9.55 -4.17 10.49
N ALA A 117 -10.18 -3.14 11.05
CA ALA A 117 -9.65 -2.44 12.22
C ALA A 117 -9.54 -3.36 13.44
N THR A 118 -10.58 -4.16 13.70
CA THR A 118 -10.61 -5.12 14.81
C THR A 118 -9.51 -6.16 14.68
N ALA A 119 -9.34 -6.78 13.50
CA ALA A 119 -8.27 -7.74 13.26
C ALA A 119 -6.87 -7.13 13.40
N ALA A 120 -6.70 -5.90 12.89
CA ALA A 120 -5.43 -5.17 12.98
C ALA A 120 -5.09 -4.72 14.40
N ILE A 121 -6.06 -4.61 15.32
CA ILE A 121 -5.80 -4.39 16.75
C ILE A 121 -5.49 -5.72 17.44
N TYR A 122 -6.27 -6.76 17.13
CA TYR A 122 -6.17 -8.06 17.77
C TYR A 122 -4.79 -8.73 17.61
N LEU A 123 -4.27 -8.74 16.38
CA LEU A 123 -2.99 -9.38 16.06
C LEU A 123 -1.81 -8.78 16.86
N PRO A 124 -1.51 -7.47 16.76
CA PRO A 124 -0.40 -6.88 17.50
C PRO A 124 -0.64 -6.82 19.01
N ALA A 125 -1.90 -6.82 19.49
CA ALA A 125 -2.18 -6.90 20.92
C ALA A 125 -1.66 -8.23 21.50
N LYS A 126 -1.84 -9.33 20.76
CA LYS A 126 -1.28 -10.64 21.12
C LYS A 126 0.25 -10.67 21.04
N GLU A 127 0.83 -10.05 20.02
CA GLU A 127 2.29 -10.05 19.83
C GLU A 127 3.04 -9.20 20.88
N ILE A 128 2.45 -8.07 21.29
CA ILE A 128 3.03 -7.15 22.29
C ILE A 128 2.63 -7.57 23.73
N GLY A 129 1.62 -8.44 23.88
CA GLY A 129 1.13 -8.90 25.17
C GLY A 129 0.26 -7.86 25.90
N VAL A 130 -0.42 -6.98 25.15
CA VAL A 130 -1.40 -6.04 25.73
C VAL A 130 -2.69 -6.80 26.03
N LYS A 131 -3.10 -6.82 27.29
CA LYS A 131 -4.38 -7.43 27.70
C LYS A 131 -5.52 -6.50 27.31
N LEU A 132 -6.34 -6.94 26.37
CA LEU A 132 -7.57 -6.26 26.00
C LEU A 132 -8.71 -6.70 26.94
N PRO A 133 -9.78 -5.88 27.08
CA PRO A 133 -10.92 -6.20 27.93
C PRO A 133 -11.61 -7.50 27.52
N GLY A 134 -12.07 -8.31 28.47
CA GLY A 134 -12.96 -9.46 28.24
C GLY A 134 -12.41 -10.61 27.39
N GLU A 135 -13.10 -11.76 27.43
CA GLU A 135 -13.05 -12.70 26.32
C GLU A 135 -14.03 -12.16 25.25
N GLU A 136 -13.60 -12.11 23.98
CA GLU A 136 -14.47 -11.76 22.83
C GLU A 136 -14.87 -10.27 22.69
N TRP A 137 -14.01 -9.31 23.10
CA TRP A 137 -14.26 -7.87 22.90
C TRP A 137 -14.58 -7.44 21.45
N TRP A 138 -14.14 -8.24 20.47
CA TRP A 138 -14.39 -7.97 19.05
C TRP A 138 -15.86 -8.07 18.67
N GLU A 139 -16.69 -8.79 19.44
CA GLU A 139 -18.13 -8.89 19.21
C GLU A 139 -18.84 -7.53 19.41
N VAL A 140 -18.30 -6.65 20.26
CA VAL A 140 -18.83 -5.29 20.46
C VAL A 140 -18.72 -4.44 19.19
N PHE A 141 -17.84 -4.83 18.27
CA PHE A 141 -17.64 -4.17 16.98
C PHE A 141 -18.31 -4.93 15.83
N ASP A 142 -19.26 -5.82 16.13
CA ASP A 142 -20.00 -6.64 15.16
C ASP A 142 -19.10 -7.52 14.28
N VAL A 143 -18.01 -8.06 14.86
CA VAL A 143 -17.08 -8.96 14.15
C VAL A 143 -17.20 -10.37 14.70
N ASP A 144 -17.45 -11.35 13.84
CA ASP A 144 -17.54 -12.75 14.23
C ASP A 144 -16.15 -13.38 14.41
N ARG A 145 -16.08 -14.44 15.23
CA ARG A 145 -14.81 -15.15 15.47
C ARG A 145 -14.20 -15.76 14.21
N GLU A 146 -15.03 -16.26 13.30
CA GLU A 146 -14.56 -16.83 12.03
C GLU A 146 -13.96 -15.76 11.11
N GLU A 147 -14.65 -14.62 10.97
CA GLU A 147 -14.17 -13.47 10.19
C GLU A 147 -12.87 -12.93 10.78
N LEU A 148 -12.81 -12.75 12.10
CA LEU A 148 -11.60 -12.32 12.80
C LEU A 148 -10.44 -13.29 12.57
N GLY A 149 -10.70 -14.60 12.69
CA GLY A 149 -9.71 -15.64 12.48
C GLY A 149 -9.13 -15.62 11.06
N PHE A 150 -10.01 -15.49 10.05
CA PHE A 150 -9.60 -15.33 8.66
C PHE A 150 -8.70 -14.10 8.48
N LEU A 151 -9.18 -12.93 8.93
CA LEU A 151 -8.46 -11.68 8.77
C LEU A 151 -7.09 -11.69 9.46
N VAL A 152 -7.00 -12.27 10.66
CA VAL A 152 -5.72 -12.38 11.39
C VAL A 152 -4.72 -13.26 10.63
N VAL A 153 -5.14 -14.41 10.10
CA VAL A 153 -4.29 -15.28 9.29
C VAL A 153 -3.84 -14.56 8.02
N SER A 154 -4.76 -13.86 7.36
CA SER A 154 -4.46 -13.03 6.19
C SER A 154 -3.41 -11.95 6.48
N LEU A 155 -3.52 -11.24 7.60
CA LEU A 155 -2.53 -10.23 8.01
C LEU A 155 -1.15 -10.85 8.29
N ILE A 156 -1.09 -12.01 8.93
CA ILE A 156 0.18 -12.73 9.19
C ILE A 156 0.82 -13.20 7.88
N SER A 157 0.01 -13.68 6.92
CA SER A 157 0.50 -14.21 5.65
C SER A 157 1.29 -13.19 4.81
N MET A 158 1.11 -11.89 5.08
CA MET A 158 1.82 -10.82 4.37
C MET A 158 3.34 -10.89 4.51
N GLU A 159 3.87 -11.32 5.66
CA GLU A 159 5.32 -11.41 5.85
C GLU A 159 5.95 -12.44 4.90
N GLY A 160 5.29 -13.59 4.75
CA GLY A 160 5.71 -14.63 3.81
C GLY A 160 5.61 -14.16 2.36
N PHE A 161 4.49 -13.55 1.99
CA PHE A 161 4.28 -12.99 0.66
C PHE A 161 5.36 -11.95 0.29
N ILE A 162 5.66 -11.02 1.20
CA ILE A 162 6.69 -10.00 0.98
C ILE A 162 8.07 -10.64 0.82
N ALA A 163 8.41 -11.65 1.61
CA ALA A 163 9.69 -12.36 1.50
C ALA A 163 9.83 -13.07 0.14
N GLU A 164 8.78 -13.74 -0.32
CA GLU A 164 8.74 -14.41 -1.62
C GLU A 164 8.88 -13.43 -2.78
N GLU A 165 8.11 -12.34 -2.78
CA GLU A 165 8.20 -11.29 -3.81
C GLU A 165 9.57 -10.60 -3.80
N THR A 166 10.11 -10.31 -2.62
CA THR A 166 11.46 -9.73 -2.49
C THR A 166 12.51 -10.66 -3.07
N GLN A 167 12.40 -11.97 -2.83
CA GLN A 167 13.30 -12.96 -3.40
C GLN A 167 13.14 -13.07 -4.92
N LYS A 168 11.90 -13.09 -5.43
CA LYS A 168 11.58 -13.17 -6.86
C LYS A 168 12.19 -12.00 -7.63
N TRP A 169 12.03 -10.79 -7.11
CA TRP A 169 12.51 -9.57 -7.75
C TRP A 169 13.95 -9.18 -7.37
N SER A 170 14.61 -9.94 -6.49
CA SER A 170 16.01 -9.66 -6.11
C SER A 170 16.99 -9.73 -7.29
N LYS A 171 16.71 -10.60 -8.28
CA LYS A 171 17.59 -10.85 -9.45
C LYS A 171 17.07 -10.24 -10.75
N THR A 172 15.82 -9.81 -10.77
CA THR A 172 15.13 -9.36 -11.99
C THR A 172 14.47 -8.02 -11.73
N LYS A 173 14.59 -7.09 -12.69
CA LYS A 173 13.91 -5.78 -12.59
C LYS A 173 12.40 -5.98 -12.67
N VAL A 174 11.65 -5.36 -11.76
CA VAL A 174 10.19 -5.33 -11.80
C VAL A 174 9.76 -4.66 -13.12
N PRO A 175 8.92 -5.30 -13.94
CA PRO A 175 8.42 -4.71 -15.17
C PRO A 175 7.50 -3.53 -14.83
N LEU A 176 7.81 -2.35 -15.35
CA LEU A 176 7.04 -1.12 -15.09
C LEU A 176 6.31 -0.61 -16.34
N THR A 177 6.68 -1.09 -17.52
CA THR A 177 6.03 -0.76 -18.80
C THR A 177 5.28 -1.95 -19.36
N LEU A 178 4.31 -1.70 -20.23
CA LEU A 178 3.57 -2.76 -20.94
C LEU A 178 4.50 -3.69 -21.72
N GLU A 179 5.55 -3.13 -22.32
CA GLU A 179 6.57 -3.87 -23.06
C GLU A 179 7.37 -4.78 -22.12
N ASP A 180 7.80 -4.25 -20.96
CA ASP A 180 8.50 -5.05 -19.95
C ASP A 180 7.62 -6.19 -19.42
N VAL A 181 6.33 -5.93 -19.20
CA VAL A 181 5.36 -6.92 -18.72
C VAL A 181 5.18 -8.01 -19.76
N GLN A 182 4.99 -7.65 -21.03
CA GLN A 182 4.83 -8.63 -22.11
C GLN A 182 6.08 -9.50 -22.26
N ALA A 183 7.27 -8.87 -22.26
CA ALA A 183 8.54 -9.60 -22.33
C ALA A 183 8.73 -10.53 -21.11
N TRP A 184 8.26 -10.13 -19.94
CA TRP A 184 8.26 -10.98 -18.76
C TRP A 184 7.30 -12.18 -18.90
N ILE A 185 6.07 -11.96 -19.37
CA ILE A 185 5.09 -13.03 -19.64
C ILE A 185 5.65 -14.05 -20.63
N ASP A 186 6.25 -13.57 -21.72
CA ASP A 186 6.83 -14.43 -22.76
C ASP A 186 8.00 -15.27 -22.23
N LYS A 187 8.80 -14.69 -21.32
CA LYS A 187 9.91 -15.39 -20.65
C LYS A 187 9.41 -16.43 -19.65
N GLU A 188 8.39 -16.11 -18.88
CA GLU A 188 7.80 -17.02 -17.89
C GLU A 188 7.10 -18.22 -18.58
N ALA A 189 6.47 -18.00 -19.74
CA ALA A 189 5.81 -19.05 -20.52
C ALA A 189 6.78 -20.06 -21.19
N GLN A 190 8.07 -19.73 -21.29
CA GLN A 190 9.12 -20.58 -21.86
C GLN A 190 9.91 -21.37 -20.81
N SER A 191 9.73 -21.06 -19.52
CA SER A 191 10.39 -21.73 -18.39
C SER A 191 9.57 -22.86 -17.81
#